data_AF-A0A1J3EQR3-F1
#
_entry.id   AF-A0A1J3EQR3-F1
#
_cell.length_a   1.000
_cell.length_b   1.000
_cell.length_c   1.000
_cell.angle_alpha   90.00
_cell.angle_beta   90.00
_cell.angle_gamma   90.00
#
_symmetry.space_group_name_H-M   'P 1'
#
loop_
_entity.id
_entity.type
_entity.pdbx_description
1 polymer ?
#
loop_
_entity_poly.entity_id
_entity_poly.type
_entity_poly.pdbx_seq_one_letter_code
_entity_poly.pdbx_strand_id
1 'polypeptide(L)'
;MMTPHDAFSVGSGFSMSISSSTNLRSSGFSSPISATFEKRLEAVDHTRRNNVSFEQTKEKIRKMLDKVELSVSAYDTSWVAMVPSPSSQNAPLFPQCVNWLLENQHEDGSWGVNYHKHQSLNKDMLSSTLACILALKKWGTGERQISKGLQFIELNSASVTDETIEKPAGFDIIFPGMIEYARDLNLVIPLGSEVVDALLQKRDLDLTSESFSKGKEAFLVYVLEGTRKIKDW
;
A
#
# COMPACT_ATOMS: atom_id res chain seq x y z
N MET A 1 45.82 -45.01 -21.54
CA MET A 1 47.05 -45.54 -20.92
C MET A 1 47.17 -44.87 -19.55
N MET A 2 46.73 -45.50 -18.46
CA MET A 2 47.40 -46.56 -17.65
C MET A 2 48.06 -45.92 -16.40
N THR A 3 47.43 -46.07 -15.23
CA THR A 3 48.10 -46.24 -13.91
C THR A 3 48.91 -47.56 -13.95
N PRO A 4 49.82 -47.95 -13.02
CA PRO A 4 49.86 -47.78 -11.54
C PRO A 4 51.30 -47.53 -10.97
N HIS A 5 51.59 -47.37 -9.67
CA HIS A 5 51.74 -48.45 -8.67
C HIS A 5 52.03 -47.91 -7.25
N ASP A 6 51.37 -48.55 -6.28
CA ASP A 6 51.63 -48.56 -4.85
C ASP A 6 52.93 -49.26 -4.45
N ALA A 7 53.49 -48.93 -3.28
CA ALA A 7 54.08 -49.91 -2.36
C ALA A 7 54.23 -49.37 -0.91
N PHE A 8 53.62 -50.13 0.01
CA PHE A 8 53.76 -50.13 1.47
C PHE A 8 55.21 -50.29 1.97
N SER A 9 55.52 -49.79 3.18
CA SER A 9 56.00 -50.67 4.27
C SER A 9 56.02 -50.00 5.65
N VAL A 10 55.91 -50.86 6.66
CA VAL A 10 55.68 -50.67 8.10
C VAL A 10 57.01 -50.72 8.86
N GLY A 11 57.13 -50.05 10.02
CA GLY A 11 58.28 -50.23 10.91
C GLY A 11 58.22 -49.48 12.25
N SER A 12 57.81 -50.22 13.28
CA SER A 12 57.81 -50.03 14.73
C SER A 12 58.95 -49.24 15.42
N GLY A 13 58.65 -48.61 16.57
CA GLY A 13 59.66 -48.25 17.58
C GLY A 13 59.13 -47.48 18.82
N PHE A 14 59.10 -48.18 19.96
CA PHE A 14 58.67 -47.81 21.33
C PHE A 14 59.18 -46.49 21.94
N SER A 15 58.36 -45.86 22.81
CA SER A 15 58.77 -45.53 24.20
C SER A 15 57.57 -45.25 25.12
N MET A 16 57.62 -45.83 26.33
CA MET A 16 56.67 -45.77 27.43
C MET A 16 56.71 -44.43 28.18
N SER A 17 55.58 -44.05 28.81
CA SER A 17 55.54 -43.73 30.24
C SER A 17 54.11 -43.85 30.78
N ILE A 18 53.98 -44.70 31.80
CA ILE A 18 52.78 -44.96 32.59
C ILE A 18 52.72 -43.91 33.71
N SER A 19 51.54 -43.36 34.00
CA SER A 19 51.20 -42.90 35.35
C SER A 19 49.70 -43.05 35.57
N SER A 20 49.38 -44.13 36.27
CA SER A 20 48.08 -44.47 36.82
C SER A 20 47.72 -43.50 37.94
N SER A 21 46.50 -42.97 37.95
CA SER A 21 45.83 -42.60 39.19
C SER A 21 44.33 -42.82 39.02
N THR A 22 43.87 -43.78 39.79
CA THR A 22 42.50 -44.26 39.93
C THR A 22 41.64 -43.27 40.71
N ASN A 23 40.39 -43.13 40.25
CA ASN A 23 39.17 -42.86 40.99
C ASN A 23 39.08 -41.64 41.92
N LEU A 24 38.16 -40.73 41.57
CA LEU A 24 36.92 -40.59 42.32
C LEU A 24 35.88 -39.89 41.44
N ARG A 25 34.90 -40.66 40.97
CA ARG A 25 33.61 -40.16 40.50
C ARG A 25 33.00 -39.36 41.67
N SER A 26 33.14 -38.03 41.67
CA SER A 26 32.17 -37.21 42.39
C SER A 26 30.90 -37.21 41.54
N SER A 27 30.02 -38.19 41.78
CA SER A 27 28.61 -38.03 41.49
C SER A 27 28.13 -36.87 42.36
N GLY A 28 28.31 -35.64 41.87
CA GLY A 28 27.58 -34.48 42.38
C GLY A 28 26.12 -34.80 42.14
N PHE A 29 25.44 -35.26 43.18
CA PHE A 29 23.99 -35.22 43.22
C PHE A 29 23.61 -33.77 43.00
N SER A 30 23.25 -33.39 41.76
CA SER A 30 22.45 -32.19 41.57
C SER A 30 21.18 -32.45 42.35
N SER A 31 21.06 -31.80 43.50
CA SER A 31 19.90 -31.96 44.36
C SER A 31 18.67 -31.62 43.53
N PRO A 32 17.59 -32.43 43.55
CA PRO A 32 16.38 -32.15 42.78
C PRO A 32 15.80 -30.76 43.09
N ILE A 33 16.13 -30.20 44.26
CA ILE A 33 15.83 -28.85 44.73
C ILE A 33 16.55 -27.76 43.91
N SER A 34 17.80 -27.95 43.49
CA SER A 34 18.56 -26.95 42.72
C SER A 34 18.01 -26.81 41.30
N ALA A 35 17.73 -27.93 40.64
CA ALA A 35 17.16 -27.94 39.29
C ALA A 35 15.69 -27.45 39.25
N THR A 36 14.92 -27.62 40.33
CA THR A 36 13.57 -27.03 40.44
C THR A 36 13.62 -25.53 40.75
N PHE A 37 14.61 -25.07 41.53
CA PHE A 37 14.80 -23.65 41.80
C PHE A 37 15.22 -22.88 40.56
N GLU A 38 16.17 -23.40 39.77
CA GLU A 38 16.59 -22.81 38.49
C GLU A 38 15.42 -22.72 37.50
N LYS A 39 14.67 -23.81 37.29
CA LYS A 39 13.45 -23.78 36.46
C LYS A 39 12.41 -22.78 36.93
N ARG A 40 12.27 -22.60 38.24
CA ARG A 40 11.34 -21.63 38.83
C ARG A 40 11.82 -20.19 38.62
N LEU A 41 13.13 -19.95 38.70
CA LEU A 41 13.74 -18.65 38.46
C LEU A 41 13.63 -18.27 36.97
N GLU A 42 13.89 -19.21 36.06
CA GLU A 42 13.70 -19.04 34.62
C GLU A 42 12.24 -18.74 34.25
N ALA A 43 11.29 -19.46 34.87
CA ALA A 43 9.86 -19.19 34.67
C ALA A 43 9.46 -17.78 35.15
N VAL A 44 9.96 -17.35 36.30
CA VAL A 44 9.71 -15.99 36.83
C VAL A 44 10.34 -14.91 35.94
N ASP A 45 11.56 -15.12 35.46
CA ASP A 45 12.23 -14.19 34.54
C ASP A 45 11.55 -14.14 33.15
N HIS A 46 11.00 -15.26 32.70
CA HIS A 46 10.22 -15.32 31.46
C HIS A 46 8.88 -14.58 31.62
N THR A 47 8.14 -14.80 32.72
CA THR A 47 6.92 -14.07 33.04
C THR A 47 7.18 -12.57 33.20
N ARG A 48 8.30 -12.18 33.84
CA ARG A 48 8.69 -10.78 34.01
C ARG A 48 9.03 -10.12 32.68
N ARG A 49 9.78 -10.79 31.79
CA ARG A 49 10.06 -10.30 30.42
C ARG A 49 8.80 -10.15 29.58
N ASN A 50 7.89 -11.11 29.66
CA ASN A 50 6.61 -11.06 28.93
C ASN A 50 5.73 -9.90 29.43
N ASN A 51 5.68 -9.64 30.74
CA ASN A 51 4.95 -8.49 31.29
C ASN A 51 5.57 -7.15 30.91
N VAL A 52 6.89 -7.04 30.87
CA VAL A 52 7.57 -5.82 30.39
C VAL A 52 7.29 -5.59 28.91
N SER A 53 7.36 -6.63 28.08
CA SER A 53 7.02 -6.58 26.64
C SER A 53 5.55 -6.20 26.41
N PHE A 54 4.64 -6.73 27.24
CA PHE A 54 3.21 -6.41 27.20
C PHE A 54 2.93 -4.94 27.56
N GLU A 55 3.49 -4.44 28.66
CA GLU A 55 3.30 -3.04 29.07
C GLU A 55 3.98 -2.07 28.08
N GLN A 56 5.12 -2.43 27.50
CA GLN A 56 5.73 -1.66 26.40
C GLN A 56 4.85 -1.61 25.15
N THR A 57 4.24 -2.73 24.77
CA THR A 57 3.31 -2.80 23.64
C THR A 57 2.05 -1.96 23.89
N LYS A 58 1.49 -2.05 25.09
CA LYS A 58 0.33 -1.26 25.52
C LYS A 58 0.63 0.23 25.50
N GLU A 59 1.80 0.64 25.99
CA GLU A 59 2.23 2.03 25.96
C GLU A 59 2.47 2.53 24.53
N LYS A 60 3.01 1.67 23.65
CA LYS A 60 3.13 1.97 22.22
C LYS A 60 1.76 2.17 21.58
N ILE A 61 0.79 1.30 21.85
CA ILE A 61 -0.58 1.44 21.33
C ILE A 61 -1.22 2.73 21.83
N ARG A 62 -1.10 3.07 23.13
CA ARG A 62 -1.60 4.34 23.66
C ARG A 62 -1.03 5.54 22.90
N LYS A 63 0.29 5.58 22.71
CA LYS A 63 0.95 6.66 21.96
C LYS A 63 0.50 6.74 20.51
N MET A 64 0.22 5.60 19.86
CA MET A 64 -0.33 5.56 18.50
C MET A 64 -1.77 6.08 18.45
N LEU A 65 -2.57 5.84 19.49
CA LEU A 65 -3.94 6.37 19.58
C LEU A 65 -3.97 7.86 19.92
N ASP A 66 -2.99 8.36 20.66
CA ASP A 66 -2.86 9.78 20.99
C ASP A 66 -2.50 10.64 19.77
N LYS A 67 -1.90 10.05 18.74
CA LYS A 67 -1.52 10.73 17.48
C LYS A 67 -1.87 9.85 16.28
N VAL A 68 -3.07 10.05 15.74
CA VAL A 68 -3.47 9.43 14.47
C VAL A 68 -2.76 10.17 13.33
N GLU A 69 -1.71 9.58 12.78
CA GLU A 69 -1.08 10.04 11.55
C GLU A 69 -1.87 9.48 10.36
N LEU A 70 -2.56 10.36 9.63
CA LEU A 70 -3.25 10.00 8.39
C LEU A 70 -2.30 10.22 7.20
N SER A 71 -2.33 9.28 6.25
CA SER A 71 -1.63 9.44 4.98
C SER A 71 -2.34 10.48 4.11
N VAL A 72 -1.57 11.21 3.31
CA VAL A 72 -2.13 12.13 2.31
C VAL A 72 -2.83 11.33 1.22
N SER A 73 -4.08 11.69 0.91
CA SER A 73 -4.81 11.16 -0.22
C SER A 73 -4.50 11.99 -1.46
N ALA A 74 -3.86 11.39 -2.46
CA ALA A 74 -3.59 12.05 -3.73
C ALA A 74 -4.88 12.38 -4.48
N TYR A 75 -5.87 11.49 -4.42
CA TYR A 75 -7.20 11.69 -4.99
C TYR A 75 -7.88 12.94 -4.41
N ASP A 76 -8.03 13.02 -3.09
CA ASP A 76 -8.70 14.16 -2.45
C ASP A 76 -7.92 15.47 -2.62
N THR A 77 -6.58 15.40 -2.52
CA THR A 77 -5.71 16.56 -2.76
C THR A 77 -5.90 17.12 -4.17
N SER A 78 -6.16 16.25 -5.16
CA SER A 78 -6.44 16.67 -6.54
C SER A 78 -7.76 17.41 -6.68
N TRP A 79 -8.82 16.96 -5.99
CA TRP A 79 -10.09 17.67 -5.97
C TRP A 79 -9.98 19.05 -5.31
N VAL A 80 -9.24 19.14 -4.20
CA VAL A 80 -8.94 20.44 -3.57
C VAL A 80 -8.11 21.33 -4.49
N ALA A 81 -7.14 20.76 -5.21
CA ALA A 81 -6.31 21.50 -6.17
C ALA A 81 -7.15 22.08 -7.32
N MET A 82 -8.30 21.50 -7.67
CA MET A 82 -9.15 21.97 -8.76
C MET A 82 -10.06 23.15 -8.40
N VAL A 83 -10.11 23.57 -7.13
CA VAL A 83 -10.95 24.69 -6.69
C VAL A 83 -10.37 26.02 -7.19
N PRO A 84 -11.10 26.80 -8.01
CA PRO A 84 -10.63 28.10 -8.49
C PRO A 84 -10.68 29.17 -7.39
N SER A 85 -9.78 30.14 -7.49
CA SER A 85 -9.77 31.31 -6.61
C SER A 85 -10.98 32.21 -6.90
N PRO A 86 -11.70 32.72 -5.88
CA PRO A 86 -12.76 33.71 -6.07
C PRO A 86 -12.30 34.99 -6.78
N SER A 87 -11.00 35.29 -6.73
CA SER A 87 -10.40 36.48 -7.35
C SER A 87 -9.95 36.23 -8.80
N SER A 88 -9.79 34.98 -9.23
CA SER A 88 -9.37 34.63 -10.59
C SER A 88 -9.71 33.19 -10.92
N GLN A 89 -10.55 32.99 -11.93
CA GLN A 89 -10.94 31.65 -12.37
C GLN A 89 -9.83 30.85 -13.04
N ASN A 90 -8.71 31.53 -13.37
CA ASN A 90 -7.54 30.93 -13.99
C ASN A 90 -6.42 30.62 -12.96
N ALA A 91 -6.71 30.73 -11.66
CA ALA A 91 -5.76 30.41 -10.61
C ALA A 91 -6.39 29.47 -9.56
N PRO A 92 -5.62 28.52 -8.98
CA PRO A 92 -6.10 27.69 -7.89
C PRO A 92 -6.29 28.51 -6.62
N LEU A 93 -7.33 28.18 -5.85
CA LEU A 93 -7.50 28.69 -4.48
C LEU A 93 -6.41 28.15 -3.54
N PHE A 94 -5.98 26.91 -3.77
CA PHE A 94 -5.00 26.19 -2.95
C PHE A 94 -3.77 25.78 -3.79
N PRO A 95 -2.87 26.72 -4.14
CA PRO A 95 -1.70 26.43 -4.97
C PRO A 95 -0.76 25.38 -4.38
N GLN A 96 -0.71 25.25 -3.04
CA GLN A 96 0.06 24.22 -2.35
C GLN A 96 -0.38 22.80 -2.71
N CYS A 97 -1.68 22.58 -3.01
CA CYS A 97 -2.16 21.28 -3.45
C CYS A 97 -1.63 20.98 -4.85
N VAL A 98 -1.62 21.96 -5.76
CA VAL A 98 -1.05 21.80 -7.11
C VAL A 98 0.44 21.47 -7.04
N ASN A 99 1.20 22.18 -6.19
CA ASN A 99 2.63 21.90 -5.99
C ASN A 99 2.85 20.48 -5.43
N TRP A 100 2.04 20.05 -4.47
CA TRP A 100 2.12 18.69 -3.94
C TRP A 100 1.94 17.64 -5.04
N LEU A 101 0.98 17.82 -5.96
CA LEU A 101 0.80 16.90 -7.10
C LEU A 101 2.05 16.83 -7.99
N LEU A 102 2.69 17.97 -8.27
CA LEU A 102 3.89 18.05 -9.10
C LEU A 102 5.09 17.32 -8.48
N GLU A 103 5.18 17.34 -7.16
CA GLU A 103 6.33 16.85 -6.38
C GLU A 103 6.19 15.38 -5.94
N ASN A 104 4.97 14.82 -5.93
CA ASN A 104 4.66 13.51 -5.32
C ASN A 104 4.18 12.44 -6.33
N GLN A 105 4.54 12.57 -7.62
CA GLN A 105 4.33 11.49 -8.59
C GLN A 105 5.34 10.37 -8.36
N HIS A 106 4.90 9.11 -8.38
CA HIS A 106 5.79 7.96 -8.33
C HIS A 106 6.62 7.81 -9.62
N GLU A 107 7.68 7.02 -9.57
CA GLU A 107 8.57 6.79 -10.72
C GLU A 107 7.84 6.16 -11.92
N ASP A 108 6.87 5.29 -11.64
CA ASP A 108 6.02 4.61 -12.64
C ASP A 108 4.93 5.50 -13.25
N GLY A 109 4.80 6.75 -12.80
CA GLY A 109 3.82 7.71 -13.29
C GLY A 109 2.52 7.76 -12.48
N SER A 110 2.32 6.89 -11.49
CA SER A 110 1.12 6.87 -10.66
C SER A 110 1.14 7.92 -9.55
N TRP A 111 -0.05 8.17 -8.99
CA TRP A 111 -0.25 8.72 -7.65
C TRP A 111 -1.17 7.79 -6.86
N GLY A 112 -1.06 7.85 -5.55
CA GLY A 112 -1.84 7.02 -4.62
C GLY A 112 -0.92 6.36 -3.61
N VAL A 113 -1.44 5.42 -2.82
CA VAL A 113 -0.60 4.77 -1.83
C VAL A 113 0.12 3.56 -2.43
N ASN A 114 1.45 3.64 -2.50
CA ASN A 114 2.29 2.56 -3.01
C ASN A 114 2.47 1.44 -1.99
N TYR A 115 1.41 0.70 -1.71
CA TYR A 115 1.56 -0.58 -1.03
C TYR A 115 1.96 -1.62 -2.09
N HIS A 116 3.27 -1.72 -2.37
CA HIS A 116 3.94 -2.59 -3.36
C HIS A 116 3.55 -4.10 -3.39
N LYS A 117 2.48 -4.52 -2.71
CA LYS A 117 2.08 -5.93 -2.52
C LYS A 117 0.58 -6.20 -2.69
N HIS A 118 -0.26 -5.22 -3.01
CA HIS A 118 -1.71 -5.40 -3.05
C HIS A 118 -2.31 -4.98 -4.39
N GLN A 119 -2.50 -5.97 -5.29
CA GLN A 119 -3.24 -5.80 -6.56
C GLN A 119 -4.65 -5.22 -6.38
N SER A 120 -5.23 -5.39 -5.18
CA SER A 120 -6.54 -4.83 -4.80
C SER A 120 -6.60 -3.30 -4.84
N LEU A 121 -5.46 -2.61 -4.95
CA LEU A 121 -5.40 -1.15 -4.95
C LEU A 121 -5.18 -0.54 -6.34
N ASN A 122 -5.13 -1.35 -7.40
CA ASN A 122 -4.93 -0.84 -8.75
C ASN A 122 -6.00 0.19 -9.15
N LYS A 123 -7.26 -0.03 -8.78
CA LYS A 123 -8.36 0.91 -9.07
C LYS A 123 -8.29 2.21 -8.26
N ASP A 124 -7.76 2.15 -7.05
CA ASP A 124 -7.49 3.33 -6.22
C ASP A 124 -6.36 4.18 -6.82
N MET A 125 -5.26 3.54 -7.21
CA MET A 125 -4.14 4.20 -7.90
C MET A 125 -4.55 4.77 -9.25
N LEU A 126 -5.35 4.05 -10.04
CA LEU A 126 -5.91 4.56 -11.29
C LEU A 126 -6.78 5.79 -11.07
N SER A 127 -7.65 5.78 -10.04
CA SER A 127 -8.52 6.91 -9.70
C SER A 127 -7.72 8.12 -9.23
N SER A 128 -6.77 7.90 -8.31
CA SER A 128 -5.84 8.92 -7.82
C SER A 128 -5.05 9.54 -8.96
N THR A 129 -4.47 8.71 -9.84
CA THR A 129 -3.66 9.16 -10.98
C THR A 129 -4.49 9.99 -11.95
N LEU A 130 -5.70 9.54 -12.29
CA LEU A 130 -6.59 10.29 -13.18
C LEU A 130 -7.00 11.64 -12.56
N ALA A 131 -7.34 11.67 -11.26
CA ALA A 131 -7.66 12.92 -10.56
C ALA A 131 -6.47 13.91 -10.59
N CYS A 132 -5.25 13.44 -10.32
CA CYS A 132 -4.03 14.26 -10.38
C CYS A 132 -3.82 14.85 -11.78
N ILE A 133 -3.96 14.03 -12.83
CA ILE A 133 -3.83 14.47 -14.23
C ILE A 133 -4.84 15.57 -14.55
N LEU A 134 -6.11 15.40 -14.14
CA LEU A 134 -7.16 16.38 -14.39
C LEU A 134 -6.87 17.71 -13.69
N ALA A 135 -6.40 17.67 -12.45
CA ALA A 135 -6.02 18.86 -11.69
C ALA A 135 -4.85 19.61 -12.36
N LEU A 136 -3.81 18.90 -12.77
CA LEU A 136 -2.67 19.49 -13.48
C LEU A 136 -3.08 20.07 -14.84
N LYS A 137 -3.90 19.32 -15.59
CA LYS A 137 -4.41 19.74 -16.90
C LYS A 137 -5.27 20.99 -16.81
N LYS A 138 -6.15 21.08 -15.80
CA LYS A 138 -7.00 22.25 -15.56
C LYS A 138 -6.19 23.54 -15.44
N TRP A 139 -5.04 23.49 -14.79
CA TRP A 139 -4.16 24.64 -14.58
C TRP A 139 -3.07 24.81 -15.65
N GLY A 140 -3.06 23.97 -16.68
CA GLY A 140 -2.07 24.06 -17.76
C GLY A 140 -0.62 23.87 -17.29
N THR A 141 -0.41 23.00 -16.30
CA THR A 141 0.90 22.75 -15.70
C THR A 141 1.20 21.25 -15.65
N GLY A 142 2.46 20.88 -15.40
CA GLY A 142 2.85 19.48 -15.18
C GLY A 142 2.77 18.58 -16.40
N GLU A 143 3.04 19.08 -17.62
CA GLU A 143 2.94 18.28 -18.86
C GLU A 143 3.73 16.96 -18.83
N ARG A 144 4.90 16.95 -18.18
CA ARG A 144 5.69 15.73 -17.97
C ARG A 144 4.95 14.74 -17.05
N GLN A 145 4.41 15.24 -15.95
CA GLN A 145 3.64 14.46 -14.98
C GLN A 145 2.37 13.89 -15.62
N ILE A 146 1.64 14.70 -16.39
CA ILE A 146 0.48 14.29 -17.17
C ILE A 146 0.85 13.15 -18.12
N SER A 147 1.91 13.33 -18.93
CA SER A 147 2.34 12.32 -19.90
C SER A 147 2.67 10.97 -19.25
N LYS A 148 3.40 10.99 -18.12
CA LYS A 148 3.71 9.79 -17.35
C LYS A 148 2.46 9.14 -16.73
N GLY A 149 1.54 9.94 -16.20
CA GLY A 149 0.31 9.43 -15.61
C GLY A 149 -0.60 8.77 -16.66
N LEU A 150 -0.67 9.33 -17.87
CA LEU A 150 -1.40 8.70 -18.97
C LEU A 150 -0.76 7.35 -19.38
N GLN A 151 0.57 7.28 -19.45
CA GLN A 151 1.27 6.01 -19.70
C GLN A 151 0.96 4.97 -18.62
N PHE A 152 0.93 5.39 -17.35
CA PHE A 152 0.53 4.50 -16.25
C PHE A 152 -0.90 3.97 -16.44
N ILE A 153 -1.86 4.84 -16.78
CA ILE A 153 -3.25 4.43 -17.03
C ILE A 153 -3.35 3.46 -18.20
N GLU A 154 -2.63 3.72 -19.29
CA GLU A 154 -2.61 2.85 -20.47
C GLU A 154 -2.12 1.44 -20.13
N LEU A 155 -0.97 1.36 -19.45
CA LEU A 155 -0.35 0.10 -19.02
C LEU A 155 -1.22 -0.70 -18.05
N ASN A 156 -2.06 -0.02 -17.27
CA ASN A 156 -2.93 -0.62 -16.26
C ASN A 156 -4.41 -0.64 -16.66
N SER A 157 -4.73 -0.34 -17.92
CA SER A 157 -6.10 -0.21 -18.43
C SER A 157 -6.95 -1.47 -18.23
N ALA A 158 -6.35 -2.66 -18.30
CA ALA A 158 -7.03 -3.93 -18.03
C ALA A 158 -7.59 -4.01 -16.60
N SER A 159 -6.97 -3.34 -15.62
CA SER A 159 -7.43 -3.33 -14.23
C SER A 159 -8.73 -2.52 -14.04
N VAL A 160 -9.08 -1.65 -14.98
CA VAL A 160 -10.30 -0.82 -14.90
C VAL A 160 -11.55 -1.69 -14.98
N THR A 161 -11.57 -2.67 -15.89
CA THR A 161 -12.73 -3.54 -16.15
C THR A 161 -12.66 -4.88 -15.44
N ASP A 162 -11.51 -5.23 -14.83
CA ASP A 162 -11.36 -6.47 -14.08
C ASP A 162 -12.26 -6.46 -12.84
N GLU A 163 -13.33 -7.26 -12.85
CA GLU A 163 -14.28 -7.37 -11.73
C GLU A 163 -13.70 -8.12 -10.52
N THR A 164 -12.59 -8.83 -10.68
CA THR A 164 -11.90 -9.52 -9.56
C THR A 164 -11.11 -8.55 -8.69
N ILE A 165 -10.76 -7.38 -9.23
CA ILE A 165 -10.09 -6.31 -8.48
C ILE A 165 -11.13 -5.52 -7.68
N GLU A 166 -10.91 -5.44 -6.37
CA GLU A 166 -11.74 -4.66 -5.44
C GLU A 166 -11.86 -3.20 -5.89
N LYS A 167 -13.07 -2.65 -5.78
CA LYS A 167 -13.37 -1.29 -6.21
C LYS A 167 -13.42 -0.37 -5.00
N PRO A 168 -12.75 0.80 -5.06
CA PRO A 168 -13.04 1.89 -4.13
C PRO A 168 -14.52 2.25 -4.14
N ALA A 169 -15.01 2.77 -3.01
CA ALA A 169 -16.38 3.24 -2.92
C ALA A 169 -16.66 4.28 -4.00
N GLY A 170 -17.78 4.12 -4.73
CA GLY A 170 -18.17 5.06 -5.78
C GLY A 170 -17.39 4.94 -7.09
N PHE A 171 -16.42 4.02 -7.24
CA PHE A 171 -15.59 3.90 -8.45
C PHE A 171 -16.39 3.83 -9.75
N ASP A 172 -17.45 3.01 -9.77
CA ASP A 172 -18.31 2.83 -10.95
C ASP A 172 -19.08 4.12 -11.35
N ILE A 173 -19.09 5.15 -10.49
CA ILE A 173 -19.70 6.46 -10.77
C ILE A 173 -18.64 7.54 -11.01
N ILE A 174 -17.67 7.61 -10.11
CA ILE A 174 -16.63 8.63 -10.07
C ILE A 174 -15.68 8.49 -11.27
N PHE A 175 -15.16 7.29 -11.51
CA PHE A 175 -14.12 7.08 -12.53
C PHE A 175 -14.63 7.41 -13.94
N PRO A 176 -15.84 6.96 -14.37
CA PRO A 176 -16.39 7.38 -15.66
C PRO A 176 -16.70 8.89 -15.71
N GLY A 177 -17.11 9.50 -14.59
CA GLY A 177 -17.27 10.95 -14.47
C GLY A 177 -15.97 11.73 -14.69
N MET A 178 -14.85 11.21 -14.21
CA MET A 178 -13.52 11.78 -14.47
C MET A 178 -13.10 11.66 -15.95
N ILE A 179 -13.43 10.55 -16.62
CA ILE A 179 -13.17 10.38 -18.06
C ILE A 179 -13.96 11.41 -18.89
N GLU A 180 -15.23 11.64 -18.55
CA GLU A 180 -15.97 12.74 -19.17
C GLU A 180 -15.33 14.11 -18.89
N TYR A 181 -14.76 14.32 -17.71
CA TYR A 181 -14.08 15.58 -17.40
C TYR A 181 -12.81 15.80 -18.19
N ALA A 182 -12.04 14.74 -18.41
CA ALA A 182 -10.90 14.80 -19.31
C ALA A 182 -11.31 15.33 -20.69
N ARG A 183 -12.46 14.87 -21.21
CA ARG A 183 -12.99 15.29 -22.51
C ARG A 183 -13.27 16.79 -22.57
N ASP A 184 -13.89 17.36 -21.53
CA ASP A 184 -14.14 18.81 -21.44
C ASP A 184 -12.83 19.61 -21.42
N LEU A 185 -11.77 19.04 -20.84
CA LEU A 185 -10.43 19.62 -20.80
C LEU A 185 -9.61 19.34 -22.07
N ASN A 186 -10.23 18.80 -23.13
CA ASN A 186 -9.58 18.38 -24.37
C ASN A 186 -8.43 17.39 -24.12
N LEU A 187 -8.60 16.50 -23.15
CA LEU A 187 -7.66 15.45 -22.79
C LEU A 187 -8.26 14.08 -23.13
N VAL A 188 -7.53 13.30 -23.95
CA VAL A 188 -7.91 11.93 -24.28
C VAL A 188 -7.26 10.99 -23.27
N ILE A 189 -8.06 10.21 -22.57
CA ILE A 189 -7.57 9.16 -21.68
C ILE A 189 -7.30 7.90 -22.53
N PRO A 190 -6.13 7.26 -22.41
CA PRO A 190 -5.74 6.10 -23.21
C PRO A 190 -6.44 4.83 -22.72
N LEU A 191 -7.77 4.81 -22.87
CA LEU A 191 -8.64 3.67 -22.66
C LEU A 191 -9.36 3.39 -23.99
N GLY A 192 -9.54 2.11 -24.32
CA GLY A 192 -10.26 1.73 -25.53
C GLY A 192 -11.69 2.32 -25.54
N SER A 193 -12.18 2.75 -26.71
CA SER A 193 -13.50 3.38 -26.82
C SER A 193 -14.62 2.48 -26.29
N GLU A 194 -14.56 1.18 -26.57
CA GLU A 194 -15.53 0.20 -26.05
C GLU A 194 -15.53 0.13 -24.52
N VAL A 195 -14.36 0.24 -23.90
CA VAL A 195 -14.22 0.26 -22.43
C VAL A 195 -14.83 1.55 -21.87
N VAL A 196 -14.51 2.70 -22.47
CA VAL A 196 -15.07 3.99 -22.06
C VAL A 196 -16.59 3.99 -22.18
N ASP A 197 -17.14 3.52 -23.30
CA ASP A 197 -18.58 3.46 -23.53
C ASP A 197 -19.27 2.54 -22.53
N ALA A 198 -18.71 1.35 -22.26
CA ALA A 198 -19.25 0.42 -21.28
C ALA A 198 -19.26 1.03 -19.85
N LEU A 199 -18.20 1.73 -19.46
CA LEU A 199 -18.10 2.40 -18.17
C LEU A 199 -19.16 3.50 -18.01
N LEU A 200 -19.35 4.32 -19.05
CA LEU A 200 -20.34 5.40 -19.04
C LEU A 200 -21.77 4.87 -19.02
N GLN A 201 -22.07 3.87 -19.85
CA GLN A 201 -23.38 3.20 -19.86
C GLN A 201 -23.71 2.60 -18.50
N LYS A 202 -22.75 1.92 -17.88
CA LYS A 202 -22.93 1.35 -16.55
C LYS A 202 -23.23 2.42 -15.50
N ARG A 203 -22.44 3.49 -15.44
CA ARG A 203 -22.70 4.62 -14.53
C ARG A 203 -24.11 5.17 -14.70
N ASP A 204 -24.53 5.42 -15.94
CA ASP A 204 -25.81 6.03 -16.23
C ASP A 204 -26.99 5.11 -15.81
N LEU A 205 -26.82 3.79 -15.94
CA LEU A 205 -27.75 2.80 -15.39
C LEU A 205 -27.77 2.84 -13.85
N ASP A 206 -26.61 2.86 -13.20
CA ASP A 206 -26.49 2.88 -11.74
C ASP A 206 -27.13 4.15 -11.13
N LEU A 207 -26.99 5.30 -11.79
CA LEU A 207 -27.58 6.58 -11.36
C LEU A 207 -29.11 6.63 -11.54
N THR A 208 -29.63 5.99 -12.59
CA THR A 208 -31.07 5.97 -12.90
C THR A 208 -31.83 4.89 -12.15
N SER A 209 -31.13 3.88 -11.60
CA SER A 209 -31.78 2.80 -10.85
C SER A 209 -32.53 3.31 -9.59
N GLU A 210 -33.77 2.85 -9.44
CA GLU A 210 -34.63 3.10 -8.28
C GLU A 210 -34.25 2.24 -7.04
N SER A 211 -33.28 1.32 -7.17
CA SER A 211 -32.92 0.32 -6.16
C SER A 211 -32.23 0.84 -4.88
N PHE A 212 -32.17 2.16 -4.66
CA PHE A 212 -31.45 2.78 -3.54
C PHE A 212 -32.37 3.51 -2.54
N SER A 213 -33.61 3.08 -2.34
CA SER A 213 -34.63 3.86 -1.60
C SER A 213 -34.36 4.18 -0.11
N LYS A 214 -33.22 3.73 0.47
CA LYS A 214 -32.71 4.22 1.76
C LYS A 214 -31.18 4.37 1.70
N GLY A 215 -30.69 5.60 1.86
CA GLY A 215 -29.25 5.92 1.79
C GLY A 215 -28.75 6.43 0.43
N LYS A 216 -29.61 6.47 -0.61
CA LYS A 216 -29.27 7.05 -1.93
C LYS A 216 -28.68 8.45 -1.81
N GLU A 217 -29.33 9.33 -1.04
CA GLU A 217 -28.90 10.71 -0.90
C GLU A 217 -27.50 10.82 -0.30
N ALA A 218 -27.22 10.12 0.82
CA ALA A 218 -25.90 10.14 1.45
C ALA A 218 -24.81 9.56 0.54
N PHE A 219 -25.11 8.47 -0.18
CA PHE A 219 -24.16 7.90 -1.14
C PHE A 219 -23.95 8.80 -2.36
N LEU A 220 -25.02 9.39 -2.91
CA LEU A 220 -24.90 10.36 -3.99
C LEU A 220 -24.10 11.60 -3.56
N VAL A 221 -24.30 12.06 -2.32
CA VAL A 221 -23.49 13.13 -1.71
C VAL A 221 -22.02 12.73 -1.61
N TYR A 222 -21.73 11.45 -1.38
CA TYR A 222 -20.36 10.93 -1.33
C TYR A 222 -19.69 10.86 -2.71
N VAL A 223 -20.46 10.66 -3.79
CA VAL A 223 -19.93 10.54 -5.16
C VAL A 223 -20.22 11.76 -6.05
N LEU A 224 -20.54 12.92 -5.45
CA LEU A 224 -21.01 14.11 -6.16
C LEU A 224 -20.08 14.54 -7.29
N GLU A 225 -18.78 14.40 -7.06
CA GLU A 225 -17.72 14.75 -8.01
C GLU A 225 -17.76 13.89 -9.28
N GLY A 226 -18.32 12.68 -9.20
CA GLY A 226 -18.61 11.81 -10.33
C GLY A 226 -19.91 12.15 -11.07
N THR A 227 -20.86 12.80 -10.38
CA THR A 227 -22.21 13.09 -10.89
C THR A 227 -22.30 14.49 -11.47
N ARG A 228 -21.78 14.67 -12.68
CA ARG A 228 -21.71 15.96 -13.40
C ARG A 228 -23.05 16.69 -13.65
N LYS A 229 -24.20 16.07 -13.37
CA LYS A 229 -25.54 16.54 -13.74
C LYS A 229 -26.50 16.66 -12.56
N ILE A 230 -26.05 17.17 -11.42
CA ILE A 230 -26.98 17.56 -10.35
C ILE A 230 -27.51 18.95 -10.68
N LYS A 231 -28.81 19.00 -10.99
CA LYS A 231 -29.52 20.20 -11.45
C LYS A 231 -29.92 21.15 -10.31
N ASP A 232 -29.77 20.73 -9.06
CA ASP A 232 -30.18 21.48 -7.86
C ASP A 232 -29.06 21.34 -6.81
N TRP A 233 -28.33 22.44 -6.56
CA TRP A 233 -27.15 22.50 -5.68
C TRP A 233 -27.51 23.07 -4.31
#